data_AF-A0A3M7DRB9-F1
#
_entry.id   AF-A0A3M7DRB9-F1
#
_cell.length_a   1.000
_cell.length_b   1.000
_cell.length_c   1.000
_cell.angle_alpha   90.00
_cell.angle_beta   90.00
_cell.angle_gamma   90.00
#
_symmetry.space_group_name_H-M   'P 1'
#
loop_
_entity.id
_entity.type
_entity.pdbx_description
1 polymer ?
#
loop_
_entity_poly.entity_id
_entity_poly.type
_entity_poly.pdbx_seq_one_letter_code
_entity_poly.pdbx_strand_id
1 'polypeptide(L)'
;MFPRWRTLSISDQSLPPLLIKAHLHSEGYTIHLTDLCRIWSESLTKREINKRALNNDCSIDPTDGPEQYNILLEKINGTLEQEDQTSLRFQPGDTDQGLKLELQAPLPHPLSPLNWTVNFTLQEPDQLNDQLITPLFHQCHELQAQTRLLMYTLHEKDRVISKLCDRLEASGNDLSIPFPQTNVSEVIASNWRRL
;
A
#
# COMPACT_ATOMS: atom_id res chain seq x y z
N MET A 1 9.78 -0.74 6.90
CA MET A 1 8.90 -0.51 5.72
C MET A 1 7.79 0.43 6.17
N PHE A 2 7.49 1.50 5.43
CA PHE A 2 6.42 2.42 5.85
C PHE A 2 5.06 1.73 5.70
N PRO A 3 4.15 1.92 6.67
CA PRO A 3 2.84 1.29 6.65
C PRO A 3 2.03 1.85 5.47
N ARG A 4 1.60 0.97 4.57
CA ARG A 4 0.80 1.32 3.39
C ARG A 4 -0.64 0.80 3.54
N TRP A 5 -1.59 1.54 2.99
CA TRP A 5 -2.96 1.06 2.84
C TRP A 5 -3.01 -0.06 1.79
N ARG A 6 -3.74 -1.13 2.11
CA ARG A 6 -3.90 -2.31 1.25
C ARG A 6 -5.35 -2.78 1.28
N THR A 7 -5.85 -3.26 0.16
CA THR A 7 -7.19 -3.85 0.06
C THR A 7 -7.17 -5.27 0.64
N LEU A 8 -8.10 -5.55 1.55
CA LEU A 8 -8.34 -6.89 2.05
C LEU A 8 -9.22 -7.66 1.07
N SER A 9 -8.71 -8.77 0.55
CA SER A 9 -9.50 -9.71 -0.24
C SER A 9 -10.16 -10.70 0.70
N ILE A 10 -11.41 -10.44 1.09
CA ILE A 10 -12.18 -11.33 1.97
C ILE A 10 -13.18 -12.08 1.07
N SER A 11 -13.29 -13.39 1.24
CA SER A 11 -14.21 -14.23 0.45
C SER A 11 -15.69 -13.96 0.75
N ASP A 12 -15.99 -13.10 1.72
CA ASP A 12 -17.34 -12.72 2.11
C ASP A 12 -17.85 -11.60 1.21
N GLN A 13 -18.75 -11.95 0.29
CA GLN A 13 -19.35 -11.02 -0.67
C GLN A 13 -20.28 -9.98 -0.01
N SER A 14 -20.61 -10.14 1.27
CA SER A 14 -21.47 -9.21 1.99
C SER A 14 -20.74 -7.97 2.51
N LEU A 15 -19.40 -7.99 2.54
CA LEU A 15 -18.58 -6.89 3.04
C LEU A 15 -18.14 -5.95 1.91
N PRO A 16 -18.15 -4.63 2.14
CA PRO A 16 -17.55 -3.67 1.21
C PRO A 16 -16.04 -3.90 1.09
N PRO A 17 -15.38 -3.37 0.04
CA PRO A 17 -13.93 -3.43 -0.07
C PRO A 17 -13.29 -2.68 1.12
N LEU A 18 -12.65 -3.42 2.01
CA LEU A 18 -11.98 -2.87 3.19
C LEU A 18 -10.51 -2.60 2.90
N LEU A 19 -10.01 -1.48 3.41
CA LEU A 19 -8.60 -1.12 3.39
C LEU A 19 -8.01 -1.29 4.79
N ILE A 20 -6.83 -1.89 4.86
CA ILE A 20 -6.07 -2.08 6.10
C ILE A 20 -4.69 -1.46 6.01
N LYS A 21 -4.22 -0.93 7.13
CA LYS A 21 -2.87 -0.39 7.30
C LYS A 21 -2.34 -0.82 8.66
N ALA A 22 -1.29 -1.64 8.68
CA ALA A 22 -0.65 -2.11 9.89
C ALA A 22 0.69 -1.39 10.10
N HIS A 23 0.91 -0.88 11.31
CA HIS A 23 2.16 -0.27 11.75
C HIS A 23 2.67 -1.02 12.97
N LEU A 24 3.64 -1.91 12.76
CA LEU A 24 4.25 -2.72 13.81
C LEU A 24 5.59 -2.10 14.24
N HIS A 25 5.83 -2.04 15.54
CA HIS A 25 7.05 -1.52 16.15
C HIS A 25 7.48 -2.37 17.37
N SER A 26 8.68 -2.14 17.90
CA SER A 26 9.20 -2.94 19.02
C SER A 26 8.34 -2.85 20.30
N GLU A 27 7.71 -1.69 20.51
CA GLU A 27 6.86 -1.42 21.67
C GLU A 27 5.38 -1.80 21.49
N GLY A 28 4.98 -2.31 20.32
CA GLY A 28 3.56 -2.59 20.04
C GLY A 28 3.19 -2.59 18.57
N TYR A 29 1.89 -2.47 18.30
CA TYR A 29 1.40 -2.23 16.96
C TYR A 29 0.21 -1.28 16.96
N THR A 30 -0.03 -0.66 15.81
CA THR A 30 -1.28 0.05 15.51
C THR A 30 -1.79 -0.42 14.16
N ILE A 31 -3.02 -0.90 14.11
CA ILE A 31 -3.69 -1.35 12.88
C ILE A 31 -4.89 -0.44 12.65
N HIS A 32 -4.99 0.10 11.44
CA HIS A 32 -6.14 0.87 10.98
C HIS A 32 -6.90 0.09 9.92
N LEU A 33 -8.22 0.17 9.97
CA LEU A 33 -9.14 -0.42 9.01
C LEU A 33 -10.11 0.67 8.55
N THR A 34 -10.47 0.69 7.27
CA THR A 34 -11.43 1.65 6.75
C THR A 34 -12.23 1.06 5.60
N ASP A 35 -13.50 1.43 5.53
CA ASP A 35 -14.44 1.16 4.42
C ASP A 35 -14.58 2.39 3.51
N LEU A 36 -13.64 3.35 3.59
CA LEU A 36 -13.65 4.68 2.97
C LEU A 36 -14.69 5.67 3.52
N CYS A 37 -15.60 5.24 4.40
CA CYS A 37 -16.59 6.10 5.04
C CYS A 37 -16.23 6.37 6.51
N ARG A 38 -15.71 5.35 7.18
CA ARG A 38 -15.33 5.30 8.59
C ARG A 38 -13.94 4.70 8.70
N ILE A 39 -13.29 5.01 9.81
CA ILE A 39 -12.00 4.42 10.16
C ILE A 39 -12.13 3.79 11.54
N TRP A 40 -11.65 2.57 11.64
CA TRP A 40 -11.46 1.89 12.89
C TRP A 40 -9.97 1.70 13.14
N SER A 41 -9.59 1.69 14.41
CA SER A 41 -8.22 1.38 14.78
C SER A 41 -8.16 0.52 16.04
N GLU A 42 -7.07 -0.21 16.12
CA GLU A 42 -6.59 -0.82 17.34
C GLU A 42 -5.13 -0.42 17.53
N SER A 43 -4.77 -0.04 18.75
CA SER A 43 -3.38 0.15 19.16
C SER A 43 -3.14 -0.68 20.41
N LEU A 44 -2.14 -1.57 20.36
CA LEU A 44 -1.71 -2.35 21.51
C LEU A 44 -0.25 -2.10 21.81
N THR A 45 0.04 -1.92 23.09
CA THR A 45 1.39 -1.93 23.63
C THR A 45 1.90 -3.36 23.78
N LYS A 46 3.23 -3.53 23.84
CA LYS A 46 3.91 -4.80 24.09
C LYS A 46 3.34 -5.54 25.30
N ARG A 47 3.00 -4.81 26.37
CA ARG A 47 2.38 -5.39 27.57
C ARG A 47 1.00 -5.96 27.31
N GLU A 48 0.17 -5.27 26.52
CA GLU A 48 -1.17 -5.72 26.16
C GLU A 48 -1.14 -6.88 25.18
N ILE A 49 -0.18 -6.88 24.24
CA ILE A 49 0.08 -8.00 23.34
C ILE A 49 0.44 -9.25 24.15
N ASN A 50 1.37 -9.13 25.10
CA ASN A 50 1.76 -10.25 25.96
C ASN A 50 0.59 -10.76 26.80
N LYS A 51 -0.21 -9.85 27.37
CA LYS A 51 -1.41 -10.23 28.13
C LYS A 51 -2.44 -10.95 27.24
N ARG A 52 -2.65 -10.48 26.01
CA ARG A 52 -3.57 -11.11 25.06
C ARG A 52 -3.07 -12.48 24.60
N ALA A 53 -1.78 -12.60 24.32
CA ALA A 53 -1.18 -13.88 23.95
C ALA A 53 -1.36 -14.92 25.06
N LEU A 54 -1.16 -14.53 26.32
CA LEU A 54 -1.37 -15.39 27.48
C LEU A 54 -2.86 -15.75 27.67
N ASN A 55 -3.78 -14.79 27.49
CA ASN A 55 -5.22 -15.03 27.67
C ASN A 55 -5.81 -15.94 26.58
N ASN A 56 -5.26 -15.92 25.37
CA ASN A 56 -5.77 -16.67 24.23
C ASN A 56 -5.03 -18.01 24.02
N ASP A 57 -4.19 -18.44 24.99
CA ASP A 57 -3.30 -19.61 24.88
C ASP A 57 -2.61 -19.64 23.51
N CYS A 58 -2.03 -18.50 23.13
CA CYS A 58 -1.44 -18.31 21.83
C CYS A 58 -0.28 -19.29 21.64
N SER A 59 -0.18 -19.91 20.46
CA SER A 59 0.87 -20.92 20.21
C SER A 59 2.30 -20.34 20.26
N ILE A 60 2.45 -19.01 20.24
CA ILE A 60 3.72 -18.30 20.41
C ILE A 60 3.62 -17.50 21.70
N ASP A 61 4.54 -17.74 22.63
CA ASP A 61 4.65 -16.98 23.88
C ASP A 61 5.61 -15.79 23.69
N PRO A 62 5.10 -14.55 23.60
CA PRO A 62 5.94 -13.36 23.46
C PRO A 62 6.73 -13.00 24.73
N THR A 63 6.50 -13.69 25.85
CA THR A 63 7.22 -13.48 27.13
C THR A 63 8.50 -14.29 27.24
N ASP A 64 8.64 -15.36 26.45
CA ASP A 64 9.81 -16.26 26.44
C ASP A 64 11.07 -15.63 25.79
N GLY A 65 10.91 -14.55 25.04
CA GLY A 65 12.04 -13.76 24.56
C GLY A 65 11.68 -12.68 23.53
N PRO A 66 12.59 -11.72 23.28
CA PRO A 66 12.38 -10.69 22.26
C PRO A 66 12.25 -11.28 20.85
N GLU A 67 12.87 -12.42 20.59
CA GLU A 67 12.75 -13.13 19.31
C GLU A 67 11.32 -13.66 19.08
N GLN A 68 10.72 -14.29 20.10
CA GLN A 68 9.34 -14.80 20.01
C GLN A 68 8.33 -13.67 19.79
N TYR A 69 8.53 -12.53 20.47
CA TYR A 69 7.72 -11.33 20.25
C TYR A 69 7.81 -10.85 18.79
N ASN A 70 9.03 -10.81 18.22
CA ASN A 70 9.23 -10.42 16.83
C ASN A 70 8.56 -11.41 15.85
N ILE A 71 8.69 -12.72 16.10
CA ILE A 71 8.05 -13.76 15.29
C ILE A 71 6.51 -13.62 15.33
N LEU A 72 5.94 -13.34 16.51
CA LEU A 72 4.51 -13.09 16.65
C LEU A 72 4.06 -11.90 15.79
N LEU A 73 4.76 -10.76 15.87
CA LEU A 73 4.47 -9.58 15.07
C LEU A 73 4.62 -9.85 13.57
N GLU A 74 5.66 -10.59 13.18
CA GLU A 74 5.89 -11.00 11.79
C GLU A 74 4.74 -11.87 11.27
N LYS A 75 4.27 -12.84 12.06
CA LYS A 75 3.13 -13.68 11.69
C LYS A 75 1.82 -12.91 11.60
N ILE A 76 1.58 -11.98 12.52
CA ILE A 76 0.44 -11.05 12.44
C ILE A 76 0.53 -10.25 11.14
N ASN A 77 1.69 -9.66 10.84
CA ASN A 77 1.88 -8.89 9.60
C ASN A 77 1.70 -9.76 8.36
N GLY A 78 2.28 -10.96 8.31
CA GLY A 78 2.12 -11.90 7.18
C GLY A 78 0.67 -12.31 6.95
N THR A 79 -0.10 -12.48 8.03
CA THR A 79 -1.55 -12.77 7.93
C THR A 79 -2.34 -11.58 7.41
N LEU A 80 -1.98 -10.36 7.84
CA LEU A 80 -2.55 -9.12 7.32
C LEU A 80 -2.15 -8.85 5.86
N GLU A 81 -1.00 -9.38 5.43
CA GLU A 81 -0.52 -9.34 4.04
C GLU A 81 -1.12 -10.43 3.16
N GLN A 82 -1.99 -11.30 3.73
CA GLN A 82 -2.62 -12.41 3.03
C GLN A 82 -1.61 -13.39 2.42
N GLU A 83 -0.53 -13.69 3.17
CA GLU A 83 0.44 -14.72 2.80
C GLU A 83 -0.23 -16.11 2.64
N ASP A 84 0.47 -17.02 1.95
CA ASP A 84 -0.06 -18.34 1.61
C ASP A 84 -0.61 -19.08 2.84
N GLN A 85 -1.82 -19.65 2.68
CA GLN A 85 -2.54 -20.42 3.71
C GLN A 85 -2.98 -19.65 4.96
N THR A 86 -2.94 -18.31 4.94
CA THR A 86 -3.52 -17.49 6.01
C THR A 86 -5.03 -17.35 5.84
N SER A 87 -5.76 -17.22 6.95
CA SER A 87 -7.20 -16.97 6.91
C SER A 87 -7.59 -15.76 7.77
N LEU A 88 -8.52 -14.97 7.23
CA LEU A 88 -8.99 -13.72 7.80
C LEU A 88 -10.51 -13.79 7.90
N ARG A 89 -11.05 -13.54 9.09
CA ARG A 89 -12.50 -13.52 9.32
C ARG A 89 -12.91 -12.29 10.10
N PHE A 90 -13.93 -11.60 9.62
CA PHE A 90 -14.54 -10.49 10.35
C PHE A 90 -15.70 -10.99 11.21
N GLN A 91 -15.78 -10.44 12.40
CA GLN A 91 -16.90 -10.65 13.32
C GLN A 91 -17.38 -9.30 13.86
N PRO A 92 -18.66 -9.19 14.23
CA PRO A 92 -19.16 -8.04 14.99
C PRO A 92 -18.37 -7.90 16.30
N GLY A 93 -17.98 -6.68 16.66
CA GLY A 93 -17.34 -6.40 17.94
C GLY A 93 -18.33 -6.45 19.11
N ASP A 94 -17.80 -6.33 20.33
CA ASP A 94 -18.62 -6.33 21.55
C ASP A 94 -19.44 -5.04 21.72
N THR A 95 -19.11 -4.01 20.94
CA THR A 95 -19.80 -2.72 20.89
C THR A 95 -20.55 -2.60 19.56
N ASP A 96 -21.68 -1.90 19.54
CA ASP A 96 -22.55 -1.69 18.37
C ASP A 96 -21.83 -1.15 17.11
N GLN A 97 -20.66 -0.52 17.30
CA GLN A 97 -19.81 0.02 16.23
C GLN A 97 -18.40 -0.57 16.20
N GLY A 98 -18.13 -1.57 17.05
CA GLY A 98 -16.86 -2.27 17.10
C GLY A 98 -16.78 -3.36 16.04
N LEU A 99 -15.57 -3.64 15.56
CA LEU A 99 -15.29 -4.73 14.63
C LEU A 99 -14.24 -5.66 15.23
N LYS A 100 -14.34 -6.94 14.95
CA LYS A 100 -13.33 -7.94 15.32
C LYS A 100 -12.77 -8.56 14.06
N LEU A 101 -11.45 -8.66 13.99
CA LEU A 101 -10.76 -9.35 12.91
C LEU A 101 -9.98 -10.52 13.49
N GLU A 102 -10.39 -11.72 13.16
CA GLU A 102 -9.68 -12.94 13.47
C GLU A 102 -8.67 -13.24 12.38
N LEU A 103 -7.42 -13.34 12.81
CA LEU A 103 -6.24 -13.68 12.03
C LEU A 103 -5.87 -15.12 12.37
N GLN A 104 -5.76 -15.97 11.35
CA GLN A 104 -5.25 -17.32 11.51
C GLN A 104 -4.05 -17.56 10.60
N ALA A 105 -2.91 -17.91 11.18
CA ALA A 105 -1.68 -18.22 10.45
C ALA A 105 -1.23 -19.65 10.73
N PRO A 106 -0.86 -20.45 9.71
CA PRO A 106 -0.29 -21.78 9.93
C PRO A 106 1.10 -21.64 10.56
N LEU A 107 1.37 -22.46 11.57
CA LEU A 107 2.69 -22.61 12.18
C LEU A 107 3.27 -23.98 11.79
N PRO A 108 4.61 -24.10 11.72
CA PRO A 108 5.25 -25.37 11.39
C PRO A 108 4.88 -26.44 12.43
N HIS A 109 4.59 -27.65 11.95
CA HIS A 109 4.30 -28.80 12.80
C HIS A 109 5.46 -29.04 13.79
N PRO A 110 5.22 -29.31 15.09
CA PRO A 110 3.97 -29.74 15.74
C PRO A 110 3.13 -28.61 16.39
N LEU A 111 3.40 -27.34 16.09
CA LEU A 111 2.70 -26.21 16.72
C LEU A 111 1.28 -26.04 16.17
N SER A 112 0.37 -25.59 17.02
CA SER A 112 -1.00 -25.25 16.62
C SER A 112 -1.00 -23.95 15.81
N PRO A 113 -1.95 -23.73 14.88
CA PRO A 113 -1.99 -22.47 14.12
C PRO A 113 -2.12 -21.27 15.06
N LEU A 114 -1.47 -20.17 14.68
CA LEU A 114 -1.58 -18.90 15.37
C LEU A 114 -2.99 -18.34 15.19
N ASN A 115 -3.74 -18.19 16.27
CA ASN A 115 -5.02 -17.50 16.26
C ASN A 115 -4.86 -16.15 17.00
N TRP A 116 -5.13 -15.06 16.32
CA TRP A 116 -5.02 -13.71 16.86
C TRP A 116 -6.26 -12.88 16.54
N THR A 117 -6.87 -12.25 17.54
CA THR A 117 -8.05 -11.39 17.33
C THR A 117 -7.67 -9.94 17.53
N VAL A 118 -7.94 -9.13 16.53
CA VAL A 118 -7.79 -7.67 16.51
C VAL A 118 -9.15 -7.04 16.81
N ASN A 119 -9.24 -6.24 17.87
CA ASN A 119 -10.46 -5.56 18.32
C ASN A 119 -10.43 -4.10 17.87
N PHE A 120 -11.13 -3.82 16.77
CA PHE A 120 -11.22 -2.51 16.18
C PHE A 120 -12.27 -1.64 16.88
N THR A 121 -11.85 -0.43 17.24
CA THR A 121 -12.71 0.62 17.80
C THR A 121 -12.96 1.71 16.77
N LEU A 122 -14.21 2.15 16.64
CA LEU A 122 -14.54 3.24 15.71
C LEU A 122 -13.85 4.52 16.16
N GLN A 123 -13.17 5.18 15.23
CA GLN A 123 -12.48 6.44 15.47
C GLN A 123 -13.34 7.62 15.05
N GLU A 124 -12.95 8.81 15.52
CA GLU A 124 -13.60 10.05 15.11
C GLU A 124 -13.43 10.30 13.59
N PRO A 125 -14.43 10.91 12.92
CA PRO A 125 -14.35 11.20 11.49
C PRO A 125 -13.13 12.02 11.08
N ASP A 126 -12.63 12.89 11.97
CA ASP A 126 -11.45 13.72 11.70
C ASP A 126 -10.18 12.88 11.48
N GLN A 127 -10.09 11.70 12.10
CA GLN A 127 -9.00 10.75 11.85
C GLN A 127 -9.00 10.24 10.41
N LEU A 128 -10.16 10.13 9.76
CA LEU A 128 -10.22 9.75 8.35
C LEU A 128 -9.57 10.83 7.46
N ASN A 129 -9.83 12.10 7.78
CA ASN A 129 -9.24 13.22 7.06
C ASN A 129 -7.72 13.21 7.17
N ASP A 130 -7.20 13.05 8.38
CA ASP A 130 -5.75 13.06 8.62
C ASP A 130 -5.05 11.81 8.04
N GLN A 131 -5.68 10.63 8.14
CA GLN A 131 -5.05 9.36 7.76
C GLN A 131 -5.18 9.03 6.26
N LEU A 132 -6.17 9.59 5.57
CA LEU A 132 -6.45 9.31 4.16
C LEU A 132 -6.56 10.57 3.31
N ILE A 133 -7.44 11.51 3.64
CA ILE A 133 -7.77 12.61 2.72
C ILE A 133 -6.60 13.58 2.53
N THR A 134 -6.00 14.05 3.62
CA THR A 134 -4.86 14.96 3.60
C THR A 134 -3.65 14.40 2.83
N PRO A 135 -3.16 13.17 3.12
CA PRO A 135 -2.04 12.61 2.37
C PRO A 135 -2.37 12.35 0.90
N LEU A 136 -3.60 11.93 0.57
CA LEU A 136 -4.02 11.77 -0.83
C LEU A 136 -4.02 13.11 -1.58
N PHE A 137 -4.52 14.18 -0.95
CA PHE A 137 -4.51 15.51 -1.56
C PHE A 137 -3.08 16.01 -1.82
N HIS A 138 -2.19 15.84 -0.84
CA HIS A 138 -0.77 16.17 -1.00
C HIS A 138 -0.14 15.38 -2.16
N GLN A 139 -0.37 14.06 -2.20
CA GLN A 139 0.15 13.20 -3.26
C GLN A 139 -0.39 13.58 -4.63
N CYS A 140 -1.69 13.89 -4.76
CA CYS A 140 -2.26 14.38 -6.02
C CYS A 140 -1.63 15.70 -6.47
N HIS A 141 -1.40 16.63 -5.53
CA HIS A 141 -0.73 17.90 -5.82
C HIS A 141 0.72 17.70 -6.29
N GLU A 142 1.48 16.83 -5.62
CA GLU A 142 2.85 16.49 -6.01
C GLU A 142 2.91 15.83 -7.39
N LEU A 143 2.04 14.86 -7.66
CA LEU A 143 1.95 14.21 -8.97
C LEU A 143 1.63 15.23 -10.06
N GLN A 144 0.70 16.16 -9.80
CA GLN A 144 0.37 17.21 -10.76
C GLN A 144 1.56 18.12 -11.04
N ALA A 145 2.34 18.48 -10.01
CA ALA A 145 3.57 19.27 -10.17
C ALA A 145 4.62 18.51 -11.00
N GLN A 146 4.81 17.22 -10.72
CA GLN A 146 5.71 16.35 -11.48
C GLN A 146 5.29 16.22 -12.96
N THR A 147 4.00 16.05 -13.25
CA THR A 147 3.49 16.02 -14.62
C THR A 147 3.75 17.34 -15.34
N ARG A 148 3.52 18.49 -14.69
CA ARG A 148 3.81 19.81 -15.28
C ARG A 148 5.30 19.98 -15.59
N LEU A 149 6.17 19.58 -14.66
CA LEU A 149 7.61 19.62 -14.88
C LEU A 149 8.05 18.73 -16.05
N LEU A 150 7.47 17.53 -16.16
CA LEU A 150 7.75 16.61 -17.25
C LEU A 150 7.32 17.20 -18.60
N MET A 151 6.11 17.76 -18.68
CA MET A 151 5.61 18.45 -19.88
C MET A 151 6.52 19.61 -20.29
N TYR A 152 6.93 20.45 -19.32
CA TYR A 152 7.86 21.55 -19.58
C TYR A 152 9.19 21.04 -20.14
N THR A 153 9.76 20.00 -19.53
CA THR A 153 11.04 19.41 -19.94
C THR A 153 10.95 18.79 -21.34
N LEU A 154 9.82 18.14 -21.67
CA LEU A 154 9.58 17.60 -23.01
C LEU A 154 9.49 18.73 -24.06
N HIS A 155 8.73 19.79 -23.78
CA HIS A 155 8.64 20.93 -24.69
C HIS A 155 9.99 21.63 -24.91
N GLU A 156 10.82 21.72 -23.87
CA GLU A 156 12.16 22.27 -24.00
C GLU A 156 13.04 21.40 -24.90
N LYS A 157 13.00 20.08 -24.73
CA LYS A 157 13.71 19.13 -25.59
C LYS A 157 13.22 19.20 -27.04
N ASP A 158 11.91 19.21 -27.27
CA ASP A 158 11.32 19.34 -28.60
C ASP A 158 11.77 20.63 -29.29
N ARG A 159 11.75 21.76 -28.56
CA ARG A 159 12.22 23.06 -29.07
C ARG A 159 13.70 23.02 -29.45
N VAL A 160 14.55 22.36 -28.66
CA VAL A 160 15.98 22.22 -28.99
C VAL A 160 16.16 21.32 -30.22
N ILE A 161 15.42 20.21 -30.31
CA ILE A 161 15.44 19.30 -31.46
C ILE A 161 15.00 20.04 -32.72
N SER A 162 13.86 20.76 -32.71
CA SER A 162 13.41 21.55 -33.85
C SER A 162 14.47 22.55 -34.30
N LYS A 163 15.10 23.28 -33.37
CA LYS A 163 16.19 24.20 -33.71
C LYS A 163 17.42 23.51 -34.30
N LEU A 164 17.74 22.30 -33.86
CA LEU A 164 18.82 21.51 -34.44
C LEU A 164 18.47 21.05 -35.85
N CYS A 165 17.24 20.57 -36.07
CA CYS A 165 16.71 20.23 -37.39
C CYS A 165 16.76 21.46 -38.33
N ASP A 166 16.22 22.61 -37.91
CA ASP A 166 16.24 23.86 -38.69
C ASP A 166 17.66 24.26 -39.08
N ARG A 167 18.63 24.13 -38.17
CA ARG A 167 20.05 24.45 -38.44
C ARG A 167 20.71 23.46 -39.38
N LEU A 168 20.40 22.17 -39.26
CA LEU A 168 20.92 21.13 -40.15
C LEU A 168 20.42 21.35 -41.58
N GLU A 169 19.11 21.58 -41.75
CA GLU A 169 18.49 21.92 -43.04
C GLU A 169 19.09 23.20 -43.64
N ALA A 170 19.24 24.26 -42.82
CA ALA A 170 19.83 25.53 -43.27
C ALA A 170 21.32 25.41 -43.64
N SER A 171 22.05 24.43 -43.06
CA SER A 171 23.46 24.18 -43.37
C SER A 171 23.68 23.36 -44.66
N GLY A 172 22.61 22.94 -45.33
CA GLY A 172 22.68 22.15 -46.57
C GLY A 172 23.20 20.73 -46.38
N ASN A 173 23.33 20.27 -45.14
CA ASN A 173 23.81 18.93 -44.81
C ASN A 173 22.59 18.01 -44.66
N ASP A 174 22.38 17.16 -45.66
CA ASP A 174 21.34 16.14 -45.69
C ASP A 174 21.41 15.27 -44.41
N LEU A 175 20.26 15.03 -43.76
CA LEU A 175 20.15 14.28 -42.49
C LEU A 175 20.72 12.85 -42.57
N SER A 176 21.04 12.37 -43.78
CA SER A 176 21.65 11.08 -44.05
C SER A 176 23.10 10.94 -43.56
N ILE A 177 23.80 12.03 -43.25
CA ILE A 177 25.24 12.00 -42.96
C ILE A 177 25.56 11.71 -41.47
N PRO A 178 24.90 12.32 -40.46
CA PRO A 178 25.09 11.92 -39.06
C PRO A 178 24.15 10.79 -38.60
N PHE A 179 23.05 10.53 -39.33
CA PHE A 179 22.11 9.43 -39.02
C PHE A 179 21.80 8.63 -40.29
N PRO A 180 22.54 7.53 -40.54
CA PRO A 180 22.25 6.69 -41.70
C PRO A 180 20.93 5.96 -41.45
N GLN A 181 19.90 6.37 -42.19
CA GLN A 181 18.64 5.65 -42.41
C GLN A 181 17.80 5.38 -41.15
N THR A 182 16.95 6.33 -40.78
CA THR A 182 15.64 5.96 -40.22
C THR A 182 14.61 6.82 -40.90
N ASN A 183 13.74 6.21 -41.70
CA ASN A 183 12.64 6.88 -42.39
C ASN A 183 11.66 7.47 -41.37
N VAL A 184 11.88 8.73 -40.99
CA VAL A 184 11.06 9.47 -40.02
C VAL A 184 9.64 9.76 -40.58
N SER A 185 9.47 9.70 -41.90
CA SER A 185 8.17 9.86 -42.57
C SER A 185 7.16 8.74 -42.27
N GLU A 186 7.62 7.55 -41.89
CA GLU A 186 6.74 6.40 -41.63
C GLU A 186 6.32 6.27 -40.15
N VAL A 187 7.13 6.83 -39.24
CA VAL A 187 6.89 6.76 -37.78
C VAL A 187 5.93 7.85 -37.30
N ILE A 188 5.93 9.03 -37.91
CA ILE A 188 5.02 10.12 -37.51
C ILE A 188 3.61 9.90 -38.08
N ALA A 189 3.47 9.31 -39.27
CA ALA A 189 2.17 9.05 -39.89
C ALA A 189 1.39 7.90 -39.24
N SER A 190 2.08 6.96 -38.58
CA SER A 190 1.45 5.79 -37.94
C SER A 190 0.93 6.06 -36.52
N ASN A 191 1.43 7.10 -35.84
CA ASN A 191 1.02 7.42 -34.47
C ASN A 191 -0.26 8.28 -34.35
N TRP A 192 -0.67 8.99 -35.41
CA TRP A 192 -1.90 9.80 -35.42
C TRP A 192 -3.16 9.08 -35.93
N ARG A 193 -3.06 7.80 -36.31
CA ARG A 193 -4.22 6.97 -36.71
C ARG A 193 -4.68 5.97 -35.64
N ARG A 194 -4.10 6.01 -34.43
CA ARG A 194 -4.49 5.18 -33.28
C ARG A 194 -4.85 5.99 -32.03
N LEU A 195 -5.47 7.15 -32.23
CA LEU A 195 -6.31 7.85 -31.26
C LEU A 195 -7.61 8.22 -31.98
#